data_AF-A0AA90NYJ3-F1
#
_entry.id   AF-A0AA90NYJ3-F1
#
_cell.length_a   1.000
_cell.length_b   1.000
_cell.length_c   1.000
_cell.angle_alpha   90.00
_cell.angle_beta   90.00
_cell.angle_gamma   90.00
#
_symmetry.space_group_name_H-M   'P 1'
#
loop_
_entity.id
_entity.type
_entity.pdbx_description
1 polymer ?
#
loop_
_entity_poly.entity_id
_entity_poly.type
_entity_poly.pdbx_seq_one_letter_code
_entity_poly.pdbx_strand_id
1 'polypeptide(L)'
;MAFHYPNGRRFVPQAMEEKKSPLKKISFSNRGKTLEDDLNETNQYYLAHGIAVIHKKPTPIQIVDVHYPKRSAAVIKEAYFKQASTTDYNGVYKGKYIDFEAKETKNSSSFPLKNFHDHQIEHMKHIVQHDGIAFVIIRFSAMDDIYLMSSEQLSFYWKRMKEGGRKSITLQEVESSSRKITLGFQPRIDYIKVVDSLIAENF
;
A
#
# COMPACT_ATOMS: atom_id res chain seq x y z
N MET A 1 30.42 -16.75 49.71
CA MET A 1 31.67 -15.98 49.50
C MET A 1 31.30 -14.64 48.86
N ALA A 2 31.79 -13.52 49.40
CA ALA A 2 31.48 -12.20 48.88
C ALA A 2 32.47 -11.81 47.76
N PHE A 3 32.01 -11.80 46.51
CA PHE A 3 32.81 -11.36 45.37
C PHE A 3 32.96 -9.83 45.40
N HIS A 4 34.20 -9.36 45.44
CA HIS A 4 34.55 -7.94 45.40
C HIS A 4 35.27 -7.63 44.08
N TYR A 5 34.90 -6.54 43.43
CA TYR A 5 35.61 -6.04 42.24
C TYR A 5 36.85 -5.24 42.64
N PRO A 6 37.85 -5.08 41.74
CA PRO A 6 39.11 -4.36 42.03
C PRO A 6 38.96 -2.92 42.54
N ASN A 7 37.77 -2.32 42.40
CA ASN A 7 37.48 -0.95 42.80
C ASN A 7 36.72 -0.86 44.15
N GLY A 8 36.74 -1.92 44.97
CA GLY A 8 36.21 -1.92 46.34
C GLY A 8 34.68 -1.89 46.48
N ARG A 9 33.94 -1.91 45.37
CA ARG A 9 32.46 -1.96 45.40
C ARG A 9 31.96 -3.40 45.59
N ARG A 10 31.05 -3.58 46.55
CA ARG A 10 30.37 -4.86 46.82
C ARG A 10 29.41 -5.21 45.68
N PHE A 11 29.42 -6.46 45.23
CA PHE A 11 28.45 -6.97 44.27
C PHE A 11 27.05 -7.02 44.91
N VAL A 12 26.09 -6.30 44.34
CA VAL A 12 24.67 -6.39 44.67
C VAL A 12 23.98 -7.08 43.49
N PRO A 13 23.31 -8.23 43.67
CA PRO A 13 22.55 -8.85 42.60
C PRO A 13 21.40 -7.92 42.23
N GLN A 14 21.39 -7.40 41.01
CA GLN A 14 20.24 -6.70 40.48
C GLN A 14 19.14 -7.74 40.28
N ALA A 15 18.00 -7.58 40.96
CA ALA A 15 16.84 -8.44 40.72
C ALA A 15 16.54 -8.41 39.21
N MET A 16 16.52 -9.59 38.58
CA MET A 16 16.00 -9.73 37.23
C MET A 16 14.52 -9.38 37.30
N GLU A 17 14.18 -8.12 37.05
CA GLU A 17 12.83 -7.79 36.61
C GLU A 17 12.63 -8.51 35.28
N GLU A 18 11.85 -9.59 35.32
CA GLU A 18 11.22 -10.15 34.13
C GLU A 18 10.45 -9.02 33.45
N LYS A 19 11.08 -8.38 32.46
CA LYS A 19 10.36 -7.54 31.51
C LYS A 19 9.44 -8.49 30.74
N LYS A 20 8.22 -8.67 31.26
CA LYS A 20 7.10 -9.21 30.50
C LYS A 20 6.99 -8.33 29.26
N SER A 21 7.51 -8.82 28.14
CA SER A 21 7.21 -8.27 26.83
C SER A 21 5.70 -8.13 26.76
N PRO A 22 5.12 -6.95 26.50
CA PRO A 22 3.69 -6.84 26.41
C PRO A 22 3.23 -7.80 25.32
N LEU A 23 2.45 -8.81 25.73
CA LEU A 23 1.69 -9.65 24.80
C LEU A 23 1.02 -8.69 23.83
N LYS A 24 1.26 -8.88 22.53
CA LYS A 24 0.58 -8.14 21.47
C LYS A 24 -0.91 -8.20 21.79
N LYS A 25 -1.48 -7.10 22.30
CA LYS A 25 -2.92 -6.98 22.50
C LYS A 25 -3.52 -7.18 21.11
N ILE A 26 -4.26 -8.27 20.93
CA ILE A 26 -5.14 -8.42 19.77
C ILE A 26 -6.22 -7.35 19.96
N SER A 27 -5.95 -6.19 19.38
CA SER A 27 -6.86 -5.05 19.39
C SER A 27 -7.92 -5.32 18.33
N PHE A 28 -9.17 -5.46 18.76
CA PHE A 28 -10.34 -5.47 17.88
C PHE A 28 -10.68 -4.07 17.34
N SER A 29 -9.71 -3.15 17.29
CA SER A 29 -9.85 -1.79 16.75
C SER A 29 -9.55 -1.77 15.25
N ASN A 30 -10.40 -2.40 14.44
CA ASN A 30 -10.36 -2.20 12.98
C ASN A 30 -11.00 -0.86 12.56
N ARG A 31 -11.44 -0.01 13.50
CA ARG A 31 -11.83 1.37 13.21
C ARG A 31 -10.57 2.23 13.25
N GLY A 32 -10.07 2.60 12.07
CA GLY A 32 -8.95 3.53 11.91
C GLY A 32 -7.69 2.97 11.22
N LYS A 33 -7.75 1.79 10.59
CA LYS A 33 -6.68 1.35 9.68
C LYS A 33 -6.68 2.18 8.40
N THR A 34 -5.49 2.54 7.93
CA THR A 34 -5.33 3.24 6.66
C THR A 34 -5.68 2.29 5.49
N LEU A 35 -6.04 2.84 4.33
CA LEU A 35 -6.20 2.02 3.12
C LEU A 35 -4.97 1.15 2.83
N GLU A 36 -3.77 1.66 3.08
CA GLU A 36 -2.51 0.92 2.91
C GLU A 36 -2.42 -0.30 3.84
N ASP A 37 -2.79 -0.17 5.11
CA ASP A 37 -2.75 -1.28 6.07
C ASP A 37 -3.70 -2.40 5.65
N ASP A 38 -4.92 -2.04 5.24
CA ASP A 38 -5.94 -3.00 4.79
C ASP A 38 -5.52 -3.72 3.51
N LEU A 39 -4.86 -3.02 2.58
CA LEU A 39 -4.30 -3.62 1.36
C LEU A 39 -3.12 -4.53 1.67
N ASN A 40 -2.23 -4.14 2.57
CA ASN A 40 -1.10 -4.98 2.97
C ASN A 40 -1.57 -6.28 3.64
N GLU A 41 -2.57 -6.21 4.54
CA GLU A 41 -3.20 -7.38 5.15
C GLU A 41 -3.88 -8.26 4.10
N THR A 42 -4.58 -7.66 3.15
CA THR A 42 -5.23 -8.37 2.03
C THR A 42 -4.20 -9.06 1.13
N ASN A 43 -3.11 -8.40 0.77
CA ASN A 43 -2.05 -8.97 -0.07
C ASN A 43 -1.34 -10.13 0.63
N GLN A 44 -1.09 -10.02 1.94
CA GLN A 44 -0.57 -11.13 2.75
C GLN A 44 -1.54 -12.31 2.78
N TYR A 45 -2.84 -12.04 2.90
CA TYR A 45 -3.86 -13.08 2.83
C TYR A 45 -3.83 -13.79 1.48
N TYR A 46 -3.79 -13.05 0.36
CA TYR A 46 -3.70 -13.66 -0.97
C TYR A 46 -2.47 -14.53 -1.15
N LEU A 47 -1.32 -14.08 -0.66
CA LEU A 47 -0.07 -14.84 -0.73
C LEU A 47 -0.14 -16.13 0.10
N ALA A 48 -0.63 -16.03 1.35
CA ALA A 48 -0.71 -17.16 2.27
C ALA A 48 -1.67 -18.26 1.79
N HIS A 49 -2.68 -17.91 1.01
CA HIS A 49 -3.68 -18.84 0.48
C HIS A 49 -3.43 -19.24 -0.99
N GLY A 50 -2.31 -18.81 -1.59
CA GLY A 50 -1.98 -19.13 -2.98
C GLY A 50 -2.94 -18.53 -4.01
N ILE A 51 -3.59 -17.42 -3.70
CA ILE A 51 -4.57 -16.74 -4.57
C ILE A 51 -3.85 -15.85 -5.58
N ALA A 52 -2.98 -14.96 -5.10
CA ALA A 52 -2.21 -14.01 -5.91
C ALA A 52 -0.90 -13.66 -5.22
N VAL A 53 0.12 -13.26 -5.98
CA VAL A 53 1.42 -12.81 -5.45
C VAL A 53 1.58 -11.34 -5.76
N ILE A 54 1.22 -10.48 -4.80
CA ILE A 54 1.18 -9.02 -4.96
C ILE A 54 1.89 -8.37 -3.78
N HIS A 55 2.72 -7.37 -4.08
CA HIS A 55 3.54 -6.66 -3.10
C HIS A 55 3.48 -5.15 -3.30
N LYS A 56 3.70 -4.42 -2.19
CA LYS A 56 3.97 -2.98 -2.23
C LYS A 56 5.46 -2.76 -2.57
N LYS A 57 5.75 -1.85 -3.49
CA LYS A 57 7.10 -1.38 -3.76
C LYS A 57 7.61 -0.54 -2.58
N PRO A 58 8.87 -0.74 -2.14
CA PRO A 58 9.43 0.06 -1.07
C PRO A 58 9.61 1.51 -1.51
N THR A 59 9.54 2.43 -0.54
CA THR A 59 9.76 3.86 -0.81
C THR A 59 11.14 4.08 -1.43
N PRO A 60 11.23 4.72 -2.60
CA PRO A 60 12.49 4.88 -3.30
C PRO A 60 13.39 5.88 -2.56
N ILE A 61 14.58 5.41 -2.18
CA ILE A 61 15.62 6.23 -1.52
C ILE A 61 16.94 6.13 -2.29
N GLN A 62 17.68 7.23 -2.32
CA GLN A 62 19.08 7.28 -2.71
C GLN A 62 19.95 7.17 -1.47
N ILE A 63 20.64 6.05 -1.33
CA ILE A 63 21.62 5.89 -0.25
C ILE A 63 22.91 6.62 -0.65
N VAL A 64 23.43 7.46 0.24
CA VAL A 64 24.64 8.25 0.01
C VAL A 64 25.78 7.78 0.91
N ASP A 65 25.49 7.55 2.19
CA ASP A 65 26.49 7.06 3.14
C ASP A 65 25.97 5.87 3.94
N VAL A 66 26.84 4.87 4.11
CA VAL A 66 26.57 3.65 4.87
C VAL A 66 27.76 3.34 5.77
N HIS A 67 27.47 3.23 7.07
CA HIS A 67 28.42 2.84 8.08
C HIS A 67 28.28 1.35 8.43
N TYR A 68 29.41 0.63 8.46
CA TYR A 68 29.46 -0.81 8.74
C TYR A 68 30.17 -1.07 10.08
N PRO A 69 29.46 -1.06 11.22
CA PRO A 69 30.10 -1.25 12.52
C PRO A 69 30.68 -2.67 12.71
N LYS A 70 30.10 -3.69 12.06
CA LYS A 70 30.51 -5.11 12.08
C LYS A 70 30.04 -5.81 10.79
N ARG A 71 30.61 -6.97 10.43
CA ARG A 71 30.26 -7.71 9.18
C ARG A 71 28.77 -8.01 8.99
N SER A 72 28.00 -8.13 10.06
CA SER A 72 26.57 -8.46 10.03
C SER A 72 25.64 -7.26 10.13
N ALA A 73 26.18 -6.04 10.12
CA ALA A 73 25.39 -4.82 10.36
C ALA A 73 25.80 -3.72 9.39
N ALA A 74 24.81 -3.16 8.71
CA ALA A 74 24.93 -1.97 7.88
C ALA A 74 23.94 -0.92 8.40
N VAL A 75 24.40 0.33 8.53
CA VAL A 75 23.58 1.45 8.98
C VAL A 75 23.65 2.53 7.91
N ILE A 76 22.52 2.81 7.28
CA ILE A 76 22.39 3.97 6.38
C ILE A 76 22.52 5.23 7.24
N LYS A 77 23.54 6.04 6.96
CA LYS A 77 23.81 7.30 7.67
C LYS A 77 23.20 8.49 6.97
N GLU A 78 23.20 8.45 5.65
CA GLU A 78 22.65 9.52 4.82
C GLU A 78 21.90 8.92 3.62
N ALA A 79 20.66 9.37 3.43
CA ALA A 79 19.86 9.03 2.27
C ALA A 79 18.89 10.16 1.92
N TYR A 80 18.58 10.28 0.63
CA TYR A 80 17.62 11.24 0.10
C TYR A 80 16.43 10.51 -0.50
N PHE A 81 15.22 11.02 -0.30
CA PHE A 81 14.05 10.48 -1.01
C PHE A 81 14.17 10.74 -2.50
N LYS A 82 13.89 9.72 -3.32
CA LYS A 82 13.71 9.88 -4.76
C LYS A 82 12.24 10.02 -5.09
N GLN A 83 11.95 10.71 -6.17
CA GLN A 83 10.61 10.68 -6.75
C GLN A 83 10.35 9.27 -7.30
N ALA A 84 9.22 8.67 -6.93
CA ALA A 84 8.77 7.42 -7.54
C ALA A 84 8.47 7.66 -9.04
N SER A 85 8.83 6.69 -9.87
CA SER A 85 8.51 6.70 -11.31
C SER A 85 7.38 5.73 -11.66
N THR A 86 6.96 4.90 -10.72
CA THR A 86 5.94 3.86 -10.90
C THR A 86 4.90 3.93 -9.79
N THR A 87 3.79 3.24 -9.98
CA THR A 87 2.76 2.93 -8.97
C THR A 87 3.28 2.12 -7.78
N ASP A 88 2.54 2.15 -6.67
CA ASP A 88 2.94 1.55 -5.39
C ASP A 88 2.81 0.02 -5.31
N TYR A 89 1.91 -0.63 -6.04
CA TYR A 89 1.67 -2.08 -5.92
C TYR A 89 1.80 -2.81 -7.25
N ASN A 90 2.38 -4.00 -7.24
CA ASN A 90 2.38 -4.89 -8.40
C ASN A 90 2.51 -6.36 -8.03
N GLY A 91 2.27 -7.23 -9.00
CA GLY A 91 2.34 -8.67 -8.79
C GLY A 91 1.84 -9.50 -9.97
N VAL A 92 1.50 -10.75 -9.68
CA VAL A 92 0.96 -11.70 -10.64
C VAL A 92 -0.30 -12.37 -10.11
N TYR A 93 -1.27 -12.52 -11.00
CA TYR A 93 -2.51 -13.25 -10.75
C TYR A 93 -2.91 -14.03 -12.02
N LYS A 94 -3.12 -15.34 -11.91
CA LYS A 94 -3.47 -16.22 -13.05
C LYS A 94 -2.57 -16.03 -14.30
N GLY A 95 -1.27 -15.82 -14.08
CA GLY A 95 -0.30 -15.59 -15.16
C GLY A 95 -0.34 -14.20 -15.80
N LYS A 96 -1.21 -13.30 -15.34
CA LYS A 96 -1.29 -11.90 -15.77
C LYS A 96 -0.54 -11.00 -14.80
N TYR A 97 0.16 -10.00 -15.34
CA TYR A 97 0.77 -8.95 -14.55
C TYR A 97 -0.32 -8.01 -14.02
N ILE A 98 -0.27 -7.75 -12.71
CA ILE A 98 -1.17 -6.82 -12.01
C ILE A 98 -0.33 -5.64 -11.51
N ASP A 99 -0.83 -4.43 -11.67
CA ASP A 99 -0.20 -3.22 -11.16
C ASP A 99 -1.26 -2.19 -10.78
N PHE A 100 -1.15 -1.62 -9.59
CA PHE A 100 -2.15 -0.65 -9.14
C PHE A 100 -1.60 0.38 -8.17
N GLU A 101 -2.36 1.48 -8.09
CA GLU A 101 -2.16 2.55 -7.13
C GLU A 101 -3.33 2.60 -6.15
N ALA A 102 -3.06 3.00 -4.90
CA ALA A 102 -4.09 3.10 -3.87
C ALA A 102 -4.09 4.50 -3.27
N LYS A 103 -5.25 5.16 -3.28
CA LYS A 103 -5.40 6.51 -2.74
C LYS A 103 -6.71 6.67 -2.00
N GLU A 104 -6.68 7.46 -0.94
CA GLU A 104 -7.86 7.75 -0.12
C GLU A 104 -8.14 9.25 -0.05
N THR A 105 -9.41 9.60 0.15
CA THR A 105 -9.87 10.98 0.33
C THR A 105 -10.87 11.05 1.48
N LYS A 106 -10.77 12.13 2.27
CA LYS A 106 -11.78 12.47 3.28
C LYS A 106 -12.99 13.21 2.69
N ASN A 107 -12.87 13.72 1.46
CA ASN A 107 -13.98 14.40 0.78
C ASN A 107 -15.03 13.38 0.36
N SER A 108 -16.27 13.53 0.83
CA SER A 108 -17.39 12.63 0.53
C SER A 108 -18.02 12.82 -0.85
N SER A 109 -17.77 13.94 -1.52
CA SER A 109 -18.46 14.31 -2.78
C SER A 109 -17.61 14.11 -4.03
N SER A 110 -16.28 14.09 -3.89
CA SER A 110 -15.37 13.95 -5.02
C SER A 110 -13.96 13.53 -4.61
N PHE A 111 -13.27 12.90 -5.54
CA PHE A 111 -11.88 12.49 -5.44
C PHE A 111 -10.95 13.50 -6.15
N PRO A 112 -10.05 14.21 -5.44
CA PRO A 112 -9.12 15.15 -6.06
C PRO A 112 -8.07 14.44 -6.93
N LEU A 113 -7.95 14.83 -8.20
CA LEU A 113 -6.96 14.23 -9.12
C LEU A 113 -5.52 14.57 -8.74
N LYS A 114 -5.28 15.63 -7.97
CA LYS A 114 -3.95 15.98 -7.44
C LYS A 114 -3.28 14.87 -6.58
N ASN A 115 -4.05 13.86 -6.16
CA ASN A 115 -3.55 12.69 -5.46
C ASN A 115 -2.79 11.72 -6.37
N PHE A 116 -2.88 11.92 -7.70
CA PHE A 116 -2.10 11.22 -8.70
C PHE A 116 -1.09 12.17 -9.35
N HIS A 117 -0.05 11.59 -9.95
CA HIS A 117 1.02 12.29 -10.64
C HIS A 117 1.15 11.81 -12.09
N ASP A 118 1.66 12.68 -12.98
CA ASP A 118 1.78 12.38 -14.42
C ASP A 118 2.52 11.05 -14.70
N HIS A 119 3.59 10.77 -13.95
CA HIS A 119 4.37 9.54 -14.12
C HIS A 119 3.58 8.27 -13.79
N GLN A 120 2.64 8.31 -12.83
CA GLN A 120 1.79 7.15 -12.52
C GLN A 120 0.84 6.84 -13.68
N ILE A 121 0.26 7.89 -14.28
CA ILE A 121 -0.68 7.74 -15.40
C ILE A 121 0.04 7.17 -16.63
N GLU A 122 1.21 7.72 -16.97
CA GLU A 122 1.98 7.21 -18.11
C GLU A 122 2.50 5.77 -17.85
N HIS A 123 2.94 5.47 -16.63
CA HIS A 123 3.33 4.10 -16.24
C HIS A 123 2.18 3.09 -16.43
N MET A 124 0.98 3.40 -15.93
CA MET A 124 -0.19 2.53 -16.09
C MET A 124 -0.59 2.36 -17.56
N LYS A 125 -0.46 3.41 -18.38
CA LYS A 125 -0.69 3.32 -19.83
C LYS A 125 0.28 2.36 -20.50
N HIS A 126 1.57 2.41 -20.16
CA HIS A 126 2.55 1.46 -20.68
C HIS A 126 2.25 0.01 -20.27
N ILE A 127 1.72 -0.20 -19.06
CA ILE A 127 1.33 -1.55 -18.60
C ILE A 127 0.20 -2.11 -19.46
N VAL A 128 -0.86 -1.33 -19.68
CA VAL A 128 -2.00 -1.76 -20.50
C VAL A 128 -1.56 -2.03 -21.95
N GLN A 129 -0.65 -1.22 -22.49
CA GLN A 129 -0.07 -1.45 -23.83
C GLN A 129 0.67 -2.79 -23.97
N HIS A 130 1.07 -3.42 -22.87
CA HIS A 130 1.78 -4.71 -22.84
C HIS A 130 0.94 -5.80 -22.17
N ASP A 131 -0.39 -5.74 -22.34
CA ASP A 131 -1.36 -6.75 -21.87
C ASP A 131 -1.38 -6.97 -20.34
N GLY A 132 -0.83 -6.01 -19.58
CA GLY A 132 -0.92 -5.97 -18.13
C GLY A 132 -2.22 -5.35 -17.64
N ILE A 133 -2.65 -5.75 -16.45
CA ILE A 133 -3.87 -5.24 -15.82
C ILE A 133 -3.47 -4.10 -14.88
N ALA A 134 -3.86 -2.87 -15.23
CA ALA A 134 -3.60 -1.68 -14.44
C ALA A 134 -4.90 -1.03 -13.94
N PHE A 135 -4.95 -0.68 -12.65
CA PHE A 135 -6.12 -0.03 -12.03
C PHE A 135 -5.73 0.82 -10.83
N VAL A 136 -6.70 1.53 -10.27
CA VAL A 136 -6.54 2.24 -8.99
C VAL A 136 -7.63 1.85 -8.01
N ILE A 137 -7.25 1.77 -6.73
CA ILE A 137 -8.17 1.60 -5.61
C ILE A 137 -8.38 2.95 -4.94
N ILE A 138 -9.62 3.40 -4.91
CA ILE A 138 -10.04 4.69 -4.37
C ILE A 138 -10.90 4.46 -3.13
N ARG A 139 -10.47 4.98 -1.97
CA ARG A 139 -11.27 4.96 -0.73
C ARG A 139 -11.82 6.35 -0.41
N PHE A 140 -13.13 6.43 -0.23
CA PHE A 140 -13.80 7.57 0.39
C PHE A 140 -13.88 7.34 1.89
N SER A 141 -12.85 7.74 2.62
CA SER A 141 -12.64 7.34 4.03
C SER A 141 -13.74 7.81 4.98
N ALA A 142 -14.46 8.88 4.64
CA ALA A 142 -15.59 9.37 5.44
C ALA A 142 -16.84 8.47 5.35
N MET A 143 -16.99 7.70 4.28
CA MET A 143 -18.12 6.81 4.01
C MET A 143 -17.75 5.33 4.12
N ASP A 144 -16.46 5.04 4.29
CA ASP A 144 -15.86 3.71 4.24
C ASP A 144 -16.11 2.94 2.93
N ASP A 145 -16.34 3.69 1.85
CA ASP A 145 -16.58 3.15 0.53
C ASP A 145 -15.27 3.01 -0.27
N ILE A 146 -15.11 1.87 -0.93
CA ILE A 146 -13.93 1.55 -1.74
C ILE A 146 -14.37 1.18 -3.16
N TYR A 147 -13.66 1.73 -4.13
CA TYR A 147 -13.90 1.52 -5.56
C TYR A 147 -12.63 1.09 -6.27
N LEU A 148 -12.77 0.18 -7.23
CA LEU A 148 -11.74 -0.16 -8.21
C LEU A 148 -12.09 0.48 -9.55
N MET A 149 -11.22 1.36 -10.02
CA MET A 149 -11.33 2.05 -11.31
C MET A 149 -10.23 1.56 -12.23
N SER A 150 -10.55 1.20 -13.49
CA SER A 150 -9.51 0.82 -14.45
C SER A 150 -8.60 2.01 -14.79
N SER A 151 -7.35 1.74 -15.17
CA SER A 151 -6.42 2.80 -15.58
C SER A 151 -6.89 3.59 -16.80
N GLU A 152 -7.68 2.97 -17.68
CA GLU A 152 -8.28 3.62 -18.85
C GLU A 152 -9.28 4.70 -18.44
N GLN A 153 -10.17 4.39 -17.47
CA GLN A 153 -11.12 5.35 -16.93
C GLN A 153 -10.41 6.48 -16.18
N LEU A 154 -9.38 6.15 -15.39
CA LEU A 154 -8.56 7.17 -14.75
C LEU A 154 -7.87 8.08 -15.79
N SER A 155 -7.35 7.51 -16.87
CA SER A 155 -6.70 8.24 -17.96
C SER A 155 -7.68 9.18 -18.67
N PHE A 156 -8.94 8.78 -18.84
CA PHE A 156 -10.00 9.64 -19.37
C PHE A 156 -10.20 10.88 -18.49
N TYR A 157 -10.37 10.70 -17.17
CA TYR A 157 -10.54 11.83 -16.25
C TYR A 157 -9.27 12.69 -16.13
N TRP A 158 -8.09 12.07 -16.22
CA TRP A 158 -6.81 12.78 -16.24
C TRP A 158 -6.70 13.70 -17.46
N LYS A 159 -7.00 13.17 -18.65
CA LYS A 159 -7.02 13.94 -19.89
C LYS A 159 -8.01 15.10 -19.83
N ARG A 160 -9.24 14.84 -19.36
CA ARG A 160 -10.26 15.88 -19.13
C ARG A 160 -9.73 17.03 -18.28
N MET A 161 -9.02 16.72 -17.19
CA MET A 161 -8.42 17.74 -16.33
C MET A 161 -7.33 18.55 -17.06
N LYS A 162 -6.45 17.87 -17.81
CA LYS A 162 -5.37 18.52 -18.58
C LYS A 162 -5.90 19.43 -19.69
N GLU A 163 -7.06 19.12 -20.25
CA GLU A 163 -7.77 19.92 -21.25
C GLU A 163 -8.57 21.10 -20.65
N GLY A 164 -8.40 21.39 -19.35
CA GLY A 164 -9.04 22.52 -18.68
C GLY A 164 -10.35 22.18 -17.97
N GLY A 165 -10.75 20.91 -17.95
CA GLY A 165 -11.90 20.42 -17.21
C GLY A 165 -11.70 20.34 -15.69
N ARG A 166 -12.59 19.60 -15.02
CA ARG A 166 -12.61 19.49 -13.55
C ARG A 166 -11.34 18.80 -13.01
N LYS A 167 -10.77 19.34 -11.92
CA LYS A 167 -9.59 18.80 -11.21
C LYS A 167 -9.92 17.72 -10.17
N SER A 168 -11.11 17.16 -10.24
CA SER A 168 -11.60 16.07 -9.39
C SER A 168 -12.56 15.18 -10.17
N ILE A 169 -12.76 13.97 -9.68
CA ILE A 169 -13.78 13.03 -10.14
C ILE A 169 -14.90 13.05 -9.11
N THR A 170 -16.16 13.29 -9.50
CA THR A 170 -17.27 13.28 -8.53
C THR A 170 -17.54 11.87 -8.01
N LEU A 171 -18.19 11.73 -6.86
CA LEU A 171 -18.59 10.42 -6.35
C LEU A 171 -19.45 9.67 -7.38
N GLN A 172 -20.42 10.35 -7.99
CA GLN A 172 -21.27 9.78 -9.05
C GLN A 172 -20.45 9.31 -10.27
N GLU A 173 -19.44 10.08 -10.68
CA GLU A 173 -18.50 9.68 -11.74
C GLU A 173 -17.72 8.43 -11.33
N VAL A 174 -17.24 8.35 -10.08
CA VAL A 174 -16.57 7.14 -9.58
C VAL A 174 -17.54 5.94 -9.58
N GLU A 175 -18.73 6.09 -9.02
CA GLU A 175 -19.74 5.00 -8.93
C GLU A 175 -20.14 4.45 -10.31
N SER A 176 -20.21 5.31 -11.33
CA SER A 176 -20.60 4.92 -12.69
C SER A 176 -19.46 4.33 -13.52
N SER A 177 -18.20 4.70 -13.24
CA SER A 177 -17.01 4.27 -14.00
C SER A 177 -16.16 3.23 -13.28
N SER A 178 -16.53 2.85 -12.06
CA SER A 178 -15.75 1.96 -11.19
C SER A 178 -16.63 0.84 -10.63
N ARG A 179 -15.98 -0.22 -10.13
CA ARG A 179 -16.64 -1.32 -9.43
C ARG A 179 -16.47 -1.12 -7.92
N LYS A 180 -17.57 -1.12 -7.17
CA LYS A 180 -17.52 -1.04 -5.70
C LYS A 180 -16.95 -2.34 -5.12
N ILE A 181 -16.01 -2.22 -4.18
CA ILE A 181 -15.44 -3.34 -3.44
C ILE A 181 -16.12 -3.41 -2.08
N THR A 182 -16.78 -4.54 -1.80
CA THR A 182 -17.36 -4.79 -0.47
C THR A 182 -16.26 -5.19 0.50
N LEU A 183 -16.20 -4.50 1.65
CA LEU A 183 -15.27 -4.84 2.72
C LEU A 183 -15.65 -6.19 3.35
N GLY A 184 -14.68 -7.08 3.44
CA GLY A 184 -14.78 -8.39 4.08
C GLY A 184 -14.03 -8.46 5.40
N PHE A 185 -14.05 -9.65 6.02
CA PHE A 185 -13.18 -9.95 7.16
C PHE A 185 -11.82 -10.49 6.69
N GLN A 186 -11.84 -11.51 5.82
CA GLN A 186 -10.67 -12.18 5.26
C GLN A 186 -10.98 -12.63 3.82
N PRO A 187 -10.43 -11.97 2.79
CA PRO A 187 -9.62 -10.75 2.86
C PRO A 187 -10.45 -9.51 3.23
N ARG A 188 -9.77 -8.41 3.58
CA ARG A 188 -10.40 -7.12 3.93
C ARG A 188 -10.93 -6.40 2.71
N ILE A 189 -10.09 -6.21 1.71
CA ILE A 189 -10.42 -5.51 0.46
C ILE A 189 -10.30 -6.52 -0.67
N ASP A 190 -11.38 -7.25 -0.96
CA ASP A 190 -11.32 -8.35 -1.92
C ASP A 190 -11.32 -7.89 -3.40
N TYR A 191 -10.29 -7.14 -3.79
CA TYR A 191 -10.20 -6.56 -5.12
C TYR A 191 -9.94 -7.62 -6.21
N ILE A 192 -9.35 -8.77 -5.88
CA ILE A 192 -9.12 -9.85 -6.86
C ILE A 192 -10.44 -10.38 -7.44
N LYS A 193 -11.52 -10.44 -6.65
CA LYS A 193 -12.85 -10.81 -7.18
C LYS A 193 -13.33 -9.85 -8.27
N VAL A 194 -13.04 -8.56 -8.10
CA VAL A 194 -13.37 -7.55 -9.11
C VAL A 194 -12.47 -7.69 -10.34
N VAL A 195 -11.18 -7.97 -10.13
CA VAL A 195 -10.23 -8.24 -11.22
C VAL A 195 -10.65 -9.47 -12.03
N ASP A 196 -11.16 -10.52 -11.40
CA ASP A 196 -11.71 -11.69 -12.11
C ASP A 196 -12.84 -11.30 -13.08
N SER A 197 -13.77 -10.45 -12.65
CA SER A 197 -14.84 -9.96 -13.52
C SER A 197 -14.29 -9.13 -14.70
N LEU A 198 -13.25 -8.32 -14.46
CA LEU A 198 -12.60 -7.54 -15.53
C LEU A 198 -11.87 -8.44 -16.54
N ILE A 199 -11.24 -9.53 -16.07
CA ILE A 199 -10.61 -10.51 -16.95
C ILE A 199 -11.69 -11.22 -17.78
N ALA A 200 -12.81 -11.62 -17.17
CA ALA A 200 -13.88 -12.32 -17.88
C ALA A 200 -14.64 -11.45 -18.90
N GLU A 201 -14.68 -10.12 -18.72
CA GLU A 201 -15.30 -9.20 -19.67
C GLU A 201 -14.43 -8.94 -20.92
N ASN A 202 -13.12 -9.22 -20.82
CA ASN A 202 -12.14 -9.00 -21.89
C ASN A 202 -11.68 -10.31 -22.60
N PHE A 203 -12.29 -11.46 -22.31
CA PHE A 203 -11.99 -12.77 -22.92
C PHE A 203 -13.25 -13.61 -23.21
#